data_AF-A0A843E2T2-F1
#
_entry.id   AF-A0A843E2T2-F1
#
_cell.length_a   1.000
_cell.length_b   1.000
_cell.length_c   1.000
_cell.angle_alpha   90.00
_cell.angle_beta   90.00
_cell.angle_gamma   90.00
#
_symmetry.space_group_name_H-M   'P 1'
#
loop_
_entity.id
_entity.type
_entity.pdbx_description
1 polymer ?
#
loop_
_entity_poly.entity_id
_entity_poly.type
_entity_poly.pdbx_seq_one_letter_code
_entity_poly.pdbx_strand_id
1 'polypeptide(L)'
;MMQASKDVVGGYGFCRSIDAIDSSVMKKVYCSCGCILDLDKAYFNRRMDLGKELECAHCRNLRISREIDEMNAHFNGEPTSEDSLLI
;
A
#
# COMPACT_ATOMS: atom_id res chain seq x y z
N MET A 1 -25.11 -11.60 33.09
CA MET A 1 -25.38 -10.79 31.88
C MET A 1 -24.09 -10.66 31.11
N MET A 2 -23.89 -11.51 30.09
CA MET A 2 -22.70 -11.48 29.23
C MET A 2 -22.91 -10.38 28.19
N GLN A 3 -22.10 -9.33 28.20
CA GLN A 3 -22.09 -8.31 27.15
C GLN A 3 -21.29 -8.88 25.97
N ALA A 4 -21.95 -8.99 24.82
CA ALA A 4 -21.33 -9.42 23.58
C ALA A 4 -20.47 -8.29 23.01
N SER A 5 -19.15 -8.51 22.92
CA SER A 5 -18.23 -7.69 22.12
C SER A 5 -18.67 -7.69 20.66
N LYS A 6 -19.01 -6.52 20.13
CA LYS A 6 -19.33 -6.32 18.71
C LYS A 6 -18.09 -5.93 17.91
N ASP A 7 -16.98 -6.64 18.09
CA ASP A 7 -15.71 -6.34 17.43
C ASP A 7 -15.30 -7.44 16.46
N VAL A 8 -16.19 -7.81 15.52
CA VAL A 8 -15.78 -8.51 14.29
C VAL A 8 -16.74 -8.08 13.17
N VAL A 9 -16.38 -7.02 12.44
CA VAL A 9 -16.98 -6.77 11.12
C VAL A 9 -16.04 -7.36 10.08
N GLY A 10 -16.12 -8.68 9.92
CA GLY A 10 -15.75 -9.35 8.68
C GLY A 10 -16.93 -9.23 7.73
N GLY A 11 -16.89 -8.29 6.79
CA GLY A 11 -17.97 -8.08 5.82
C GLY A 11 -17.41 -7.59 4.49
N TYR A 12 -17.54 -8.40 3.45
CA TYR A 12 -17.22 -8.01 2.09
C TYR A 12 -18.10 -6.84 1.64
N GLY A 13 -17.45 -5.69 1.34
CA GLY A 13 -17.78 -4.85 0.19
C GLY A 13 -19.01 -3.93 0.24
N PHE A 14 -18.94 -2.84 1.01
CA PHE A 14 -19.56 -1.57 0.61
C PHE A 14 -18.48 -0.49 0.59
N CYS A 15 -17.98 -0.13 -0.60
CA CYS A 15 -17.12 1.04 -0.75
C CYS A 15 -17.96 2.30 -0.47
N ARG A 16 -17.57 3.09 0.52
CA ARG A 16 -18.16 4.40 0.82
C ARG A 16 -17.18 5.49 0.42
N SER A 17 -17.70 6.66 0.01
CA SER A 17 -16.83 7.84 -0.16
C SER A 17 -16.23 8.21 1.18
N ILE A 18 -15.04 8.81 1.15
CA ILE A 18 -14.39 9.26 2.37
C ILE A 18 -15.18 10.37 3.08
N ASP A 19 -15.95 11.15 2.32
CA ASP A 19 -16.82 12.21 2.83
C ASP A 19 -17.95 11.67 3.73
N ALA A 20 -18.29 10.37 3.58
CA ALA A 20 -19.31 9.70 4.39
C ALA A 20 -18.74 9.04 5.65
N ILE A 21 -17.42 9.12 5.87
CA ILE A 21 -16.73 8.49 6.99
C ILE A 21 -16.44 9.55 8.07
N ASP A 22 -16.57 9.17 9.34
CA ASP A 22 -16.19 10.04 10.44
C ASP A 22 -14.70 10.39 10.37
N SER A 23 -14.39 11.68 10.33
CA SER A 23 -13.02 12.20 10.33
C SER A 23 -12.17 11.69 11.52
N SER A 24 -12.80 11.29 12.64
CA SER A 24 -12.12 10.76 13.82
C SER A 24 -11.41 9.43 13.59
N VAL A 25 -11.86 8.65 12.59
CA VAL A 25 -11.28 7.34 12.21
C VAL A 25 -10.30 7.46 11.04
N MET A 26 -10.09 8.65 10.50
CA MET A 26 -9.16 8.91 9.40
C MET A 26 -7.95 9.74 9.84
N LYS A 27 -6.87 9.66 9.07
CA LYS A 27 -5.61 10.39 9.27
C LYS A 27 -5.15 11.00 7.95
N LYS A 28 -4.88 12.30 7.97
CA LYS A 28 -4.17 13.00 6.89
C LYS A 28 -2.66 12.91 7.13
N VAL A 29 -1.94 12.43 6.12
CA VAL A 29 -0.50 12.19 6.20
C VAL A 29 0.19 12.73 4.96
N TYR A 30 1.38 13.31 5.12
CA TYR A 30 2.23 13.70 4.01
C TYR A 30 3.12 12.55 3.57
N CYS A 31 3.12 12.26 2.27
CA CYS A 31 4.18 11.48 1.64
C CYS A 31 5.42 12.37 1.41
N SER A 32 6.59 11.76 1.31
CA SER A 32 7.85 12.44 1.00
C SER A 32 7.83 13.21 -0.34
N CYS A 33 6.98 12.80 -1.29
CA CYS A 33 6.78 13.55 -2.54
C CYS A 33 5.87 14.79 -2.40
N GLY A 34 5.35 15.07 -1.20
CA GLY A 34 4.45 16.20 -0.93
C GLY A 34 2.95 15.90 -1.13
N CYS A 35 2.60 14.71 -1.62
CA CYS A 35 1.20 14.30 -1.74
C CYS A 35 0.55 14.09 -0.36
N ILE A 36 -0.69 14.56 -0.18
CA ILE A 36 -1.50 14.32 1.02
C ILE A 36 -2.31 13.06 0.83
N LEU A 37 -2.24 12.16 1.81
CA LEU A 37 -2.96 10.90 1.86
C LEU A 37 -3.99 10.95 2.97
N ASP A 38 -5.20 10.47 2.67
CA ASP A 38 -6.16 10.09 3.68
C ASP A 38 -6.06 8.59 3.95
N LEU A 39 -5.75 8.23 5.19
CA LEU A 39 -5.56 6.85 5.62
C LEU A 39 -6.52 6.51 6.77
N ASP A 40 -7.00 5.28 6.77
CA ASP A 40 -7.65 4.73 7.95
C ASP A 40 -6.69 4.73 9.16
N LYS A 41 -7.19 5.13 10.33
CA LYS A 41 -6.38 5.27 11.55
C LYS A 41 -5.81 3.93 12.03
N ALA A 42 -6.54 2.82 11.88
CA ALA A 42 -6.02 1.51 12.25
C ALA A 42 -4.93 1.05 11.29
N TYR A 43 -5.07 1.33 9.99
CA TYR A 43 -4.00 1.12 9.01
C TYR A 43 -2.76 1.95 9.33
N PHE A 44 -2.94 3.25 9.62
CA PHE A 44 -1.86 4.16 10.01
C PHE A 44 -1.09 3.61 11.22
N ASN A 45 -1.79 3.33 12.33
CA ASN A 45 -1.18 2.83 13.55
C ASN A 45 -0.41 1.53 13.28
N ARG A 46 -1.01 0.58 12.56
CA ARG A 46 -0.34 -0.69 12.22
C ARG A 46 0.97 -0.47 11.43
N ARG A 47 1.01 0.50 10.52
CA ARG A 47 2.24 0.82 9.77
C ARG A 47 3.31 1.41 10.68
N MET A 48 2.93 2.33 11.56
CA MET A 48 3.84 2.94 12.54
C MET A 48 4.38 1.91 13.54
N ASP A 49 3.52 1.02 14.05
CA ASP A 49 3.90 -0.04 14.99
C ASP A 49 4.91 -1.03 14.37
N LEU A 50 4.80 -1.26 13.05
CA LEU A 50 5.75 -2.08 12.29
C LEU A 50 7.03 -1.33 11.90
N GLY A 51 7.18 -0.05 12.27
CA GLY A 51 8.30 0.80 11.87
C GLY A 51 8.37 1.02 10.36
N LYS A 52 7.24 0.90 9.64
CA LYS A 52 7.19 1.04 8.19
C LYS A 52 6.84 2.46 7.80
N GLU A 53 7.55 2.99 6.81
CA GLU A 53 7.25 4.30 6.22
C GLU A 53 5.89 4.31 5.51
N LEU A 54 5.29 5.50 5.40
CA LEU A 54 4.06 5.72 4.65
C LEU A 54 4.36 6.41 3.33
N GLU A 55 3.84 5.84 2.25
CA GLU A 55 4.06 6.30 0.88
C GLU A 55 2.72 6.46 0.18
N CYS A 56 2.63 7.44 -0.73
CA CYS A 56 1.48 7.53 -1.62
C CYS A 56 1.51 6.36 -2.61
N ALA A 57 0.36 6.06 -3.23
CA ALA A 57 0.27 4.97 -4.20
C ALA A 57 1.29 5.13 -5.34
N HIS A 58 1.56 6.37 -5.77
CA HIS A 58 2.56 6.65 -6.80
C HIS A 58 3.99 6.30 -6.36
N CYS A 59 4.46 6.85 -5.24
CA CYS A 59 5.80 6.58 -4.72
C CYS A 59 5.99 5.10 -4.37
N ARG A 60 4.98 4.50 -3.76
CA ARG A 60 4.97 3.06 -3.45
C ARG A 60 5.13 2.24 -4.72
N ASN A 61 4.35 2.52 -5.77
CA ASN A 61 4.41 1.78 -7.01
C ASN A 61 5.75 2.01 -7.72
N LEU A 62 6.27 3.23 -7.73
CA LEU A 62 7.58 3.54 -8.30
C LEU A 62 8.71 2.75 -7.62
N ARG A 63 8.71 2.69 -6.28
CA ARG A 63 9.69 1.90 -5.51
C ARG A 63 9.54 0.41 -5.81
N ILE A 64 8.32 -0.13 -5.77
CA ILE A 64 8.06 -1.54 -6.08
C ILE A 64 8.51 -1.89 -7.50
N SER A 65 8.23 -1.04 -8.49
CA SER A 65 8.68 -1.27 -9.87
C SER A 65 10.21 -1.35 -9.96
N ARG A 66 10.93 -0.43 -9.30
CA ARG A 66 12.41 -0.48 -9.25
C ARG A 66 12.93 -1.75 -8.59
N GLU A 67 12.36 -2.14 -7.45
CA GLU A 67 12.73 -3.39 -6.76
C GLU A 67 12.50 -4.62 -7.66
N ILE A 68 11.40 -4.65 -8.41
CA ILE A 68 11.11 -5.72 -9.39
C ILE A 68 12.13 -5.70 -10.53
N ASP A 69 12.46 -4.54 -11.08
CA ASP A 69 13.44 -4.41 -12.16
C ASP A 69 14.84 -4.85 -11.71
N GLU A 70 15.27 -4.47 -10.51
CA GLU A 70 16.54 -4.89 -9.90
C GLU A 70 16.58 -6.41 -9.68
N MET A 71 15.48 -6.98 -9.17
CA MET A 71 15.35 -8.42 -9.00
C MET A 71 15.40 -9.14 -10.35
N ASN A 72 14.68 -8.65 -11.35
CA ASN A 72 14.68 -9.23 -12.69
C ASN A 72 16.07 -9.16 -13.33
N ALA A 73 16.80 -8.04 -13.18
CA ALA A 73 18.17 -7.92 -13.67
C ALA A 73 19.11 -8.95 -13.00
N HIS A 74 18.92 -9.25 -11.71
CA HIS A 74 19.71 -10.24 -11.01
C HIS A 74 19.42 -11.69 -11.47
N PHE A 75 18.16 -12.02 -11.77
CA PHE A 75 17.74 -13.40 -12.05
C PHE A 75 17.57 -13.76 -13.53
N ASN A 76 17.33 -12.79 -14.41
CA ASN A 76 16.99 -13.08 -15.80
C ASN A 76 18.22 -13.32 -16.71
N GLY A 77 19.44 -13.14 -16.22
CA GLY A 77 20.66 -13.28 -17.03
C GLY A 77 20.76 -12.24 -18.14
N GLU A 78 21.95 -12.04 -18.69
CA GLU A 78 22.09 -11.28 -19.93
C GLU A 78 21.36 -12.06 -21.05
N PRO A 79 20.53 -11.42 -21.89
CA PRO A 79 19.94 -12.09 -23.03
C PRO A 79 21.09 -12.65 -23.87
N THR A 80 21.11 -13.96 -24.10
CA THR A 80 22.08 -14.52 -25.03
C THR A 80 21.76 -13.97 -26.42
N SER A 81 22.77 -13.81 -27.26
CA SER A 81 22.61 -13.31 -28.64
C SER A 81 21.61 -14.13 -29.48
N GLU A 82 21.22 -15.31 -29.01
CA GLU A 82 20.26 -16.22 -29.63
C GLU A 82 18.80 -15.77 -29.41
N ASP A 83 18.50 -15.11 -28.27
CA ASP A 83 17.15 -14.61 -27.95
C ASP A 83 16.80 -13.32 -28.72
N SER A 84 17.81 -12.56 -29.15
CA SER A 84 17.61 -11.33 -29.93
C SER A 84 17.32 -11.56 -31.42
N LEU A 85 17.46 -12.80 -31.91
CA LEU A 85 17.21 -13.19 -33.30
C LEU A 85 15.78 -13.71 -33.54
N LEU A 86 14.95 -13.76 -32.49
CA LEU A 86 13.57 -14.25 -32.54
C LEU A 86 12.51 -13.13 -32.65
N ILE A 87 12.92 -11.90 -32.97
CA ILE A 87 12.01 -10.78 -33.27
C ILE A 87 12.01 -10.50 -34.78
#